data_AF-A0A7J5EXG7-F1
#
_entry.id   AF-A0A7J5EXG7-F1
#
_cell.length_a   1.000
_cell.length_b   1.000
_cell.length_c   1.000
_cell.angle_alpha   90.00
_cell.angle_beta   90.00
_cell.angle_gamma   90.00
#
_symmetry.space_group_name_H-M   'P 1'
#
loop_
_entity.id
_entity.type
_entity.pdbx_description
1 polymer ?
#
loop_
_entity_poly.entity_id
_entity_poly.type
_entity_poly.pdbx_seq_one_letter_code
_entity_poly.pdbx_strand_id
1 'polypeptide(L)'
;MDEERRQRDAEEAEKQRQLEAARLEKEAAEARVREEQLRIQEAEARARAEHQAQLEAQRLAHEMEIRKTEASKKRPVALVVAMLIFAVITVGAVLFMIQRSNEKAEADKQRAVAEEQAKKDREIREQKERETAELKATVDSLIAAQKDLDNQMREAERQLSAATSQAERDKVAARQAEIRRQQREAQARLDKVKAGVKLKCPPDQPLC
;
A
#
# COMPACT_ATOMS: atom_id res chain seq x y z
N MET A 1 34.13 -116.94 71.06
CA MET A 1 33.05 -116.17 71.69
C MET A 1 33.21 -114.66 71.50
N ASP A 2 34.41 -114.11 71.28
CA ASP A 2 34.61 -112.65 71.11
C ASP A 2 34.51 -112.12 69.66
N GLU A 3 34.59 -112.98 68.64
CA GLU A 3 34.48 -112.56 67.23
C GLU A 3 33.03 -112.35 66.77
N GLU A 4 32.08 -113.17 67.25
CA GLU A 4 30.65 -113.02 66.93
C GLU A 4 30.04 -111.74 67.51
N ARG A 5 30.54 -111.23 68.64
CA ARG A 5 30.08 -109.96 69.22
C ARG A 5 30.54 -108.76 68.38
N ARG A 6 31.80 -108.75 67.93
CA ARG A 6 32.31 -107.69 67.06
C ARG A 6 31.62 -107.64 65.70
N GLN A 7 31.20 -108.77 65.15
CA GLN A 7 30.44 -108.82 63.90
C GLN A 7 29.02 -108.27 64.06
N ARG A 8 28.34 -108.57 65.18
CA ARG A 8 27.02 -108.00 65.48
C ARG A 8 27.08 -106.49 65.73
N ASP A 9 28.08 -106.02 66.47
CA ASP A 9 28.28 -104.59 66.73
C ASP A 9 28.58 -103.81 65.44
N ALA A 10 29.32 -104.40 64.50
CA ALA A 10 29.58 -103.80 63.19
C ALA A 10 28.31 -103.74 62.31
N GLU A 11 27.50 -104.81 62.30
CA GLU A 11 26.25 -104.85 61.53
C GLU A 11 25.17 -103.90 62.09
N GLU A 12 25.10 -103.74 63.41
CA GLU A 12 24.21 -102.75 64.05
C GLU A 12 24.67 -101.30 63.77
N ALA A 13 25.99 -101.04 63.77
CA ALA A 13 26.52 -99.73 63.40
C ALA A 13 26.25 -99.38 61.92
N GLU A 14 26.32 -100.36 61.01
CA GLU A 14 25.96 -100.16 59.60
C GLU A 14 24.46 -99.92 59.43
N LYS A 15 23.59 -100.64 60.15
CA LYS A 15 22.14 -100.40 60.13
C LYS A 15 21.77 -99.02 60.66
N GLN A 16 22.41 -98.54 61.73
CA GLN A 16 22.20 -97.18 62.23
C GLN A 16 22.65 -96.12 61.23
N ARG A 17 23.82 -96.30 60.59
CA ARG A 17 24.29 -95.39 59.53
C ARG A 17 23.34 -95.36 58.33
N GLN A 18 22.79 -96.50 57.92
CA GLN A 18 21.82 -96.56 56.83
C GLN A 18 20.48 -95.88 57.19
N LEU A 19 20.01 -96.03 58.44
CA LEU A 19 18.79 -95.37 58.92
C LEU A 19 18.97 -93.85 59.06
N GLU A 20 20.13 -93.39 59.55
CA GLU A 20 20.46 -91.96 59.64
C GLU A 20 20.61 -91.34 58.24
N ALA A 21 21.29 -92.03 57.32
CA ALA A 21 21.39 -91.59 55.92
C ALA A 21 20.01 -91.49 55.25
N ALA A 22 19.12 -92.46 55.48
CA ALA A 22 17.76 -92.44 54.95
C ALA A 22 16.89 -91.33 55.57
N ARG A 23 17.12 -90.93 56.83
CA ARG A 23 16.44 -89.78 57.46
C ARG A 23 16.93 -88.46 56.87
N LEU A 24 18.24 -88.31 56.71
CA LEU A 24 18.84 -87.12 56.10
C LEU A 24 18.41 -86.95 54.64
N GLU A 25 18.27 -88.05 53.89
CA GLU A 25 17.77 -88.00 52.51
C GLU A 25 16.31 -87.53 52.44
N LYS A 26 15.45 -88.01 53.35
CA LYS A 26 14.05 -87.56 53.44
C LYS A 26 13.95 -86.09 53.85
N GLU A 27 14.72 -85.68 54.86
CA GLU A 27 14.74 -84.28 55.30
C GLU A 27 15.27 -83.35 54.19
N ALA A 28 16.31 -83.77 53.46
CA ALA A 28 16.82 -83.03 52.31
C ALA A 28 15.81 -82.96 51.15
N ALA A 29 15.07 -84.05 50.90
CA ALA A 29 14.01 -84.08 49.89
C ALA A 29 12.84 -83.15 50.27
N GLU A 30 12.39 -83.18 51.54
CA GLU A 30 11.36 -82.29 52.04
C GLU A 30 11.80 -80.81 52.04
N ALA A 31 13.06 -80.53 52.39
CA ALA A 31 13.62 -79.19 52.32
C ALA A 31 13.62 -78.64 50.89
N ARG A 32 13.99 -79.46 49.90
CA ARG A 32 13.93 -79.09 48.46
C ARG A 32 12.50 -78.81 48.01
N VAL A 33 11.54 -79.64 48.39
CA VAL A 33 10.12 -79.42 48.04
C VAL A 33 9.60 -78.13 48.65
N ARG A 34 9.96 -77.80 49.90
CA ARG A 34 9.58 -76.53 50.53
C ARG A 34 10.22 -75.33 49.83
N GLU A 35 11.50 -75.42 49.47
CA GLU A 35 12.21 -74.36 48.73
C GLU A 35 11.57 -74.13 47.35
N GLU A 36 11.25 -75.21 46.62
CA GLU A 36 10.55 -75.14 45.34
C GLU A 36 9.15 -74.53 45.47
N GLN A 37 8.39 -74.91 46.49
CA GLN A 37 7.08 -74.31 46.77
C GLN A 37 7.17 -72.82 47.10
N LEU A 38 8.19 -72.41 47.86
CA LEU A 38 8.43 -71.00 48.16
C LEU A 38 8.82 -70.22 46.90
N ARG A 39 9.65 -70.78 46.03
CA ARG A 39 10.00 -70.17 44.74
C ARG A 39 8.80 -70.01 43.82
N ILE A 40 7.94 -71.02 43.75
CA ILE A 40 6.71 -70.95 42.95
C ILE A 40 5.76 -69.87 43.49
N GLN A 41 5.57 -69.82 44.82
CA GLN A 41 4.74 -68.78 45.44
C GLN A 41 5.31 -67.37 45.25
N GLU A 42 6.62 -67.21 45.33
CA GLU A 42 7.27 -65.93 45.07
C GLU A 42 7.12 -65.50 43.60
N ALA A 43 7.28 -66.43 42.66
CA ALA A 43 7.08 -66.18 41.24
C ALA A 43 5.62 -65.79 40.93
N GLU A 44 4.65 -66.49 41.54
CA GLU A 44 3.23 -66.18 41.38
C GLU A 44 2.86 -64.81 42.00
N ALA A 45 3.39 -64.49 43.18
CA ALA A 45 3.19 -63.20 43.82
C ALA A 45 3.74 -62.05 42.99
N ARG A 46 4.94 -62.21 42.41
CA ARG A 46 5.54 -61.23 41.49
C ARG A 46 4.72 -61.07 40.22
N ALA A 47 4.27 -62.16 39.60
CA ALA A 47 3.44 -62.11 38.40
C ALA A 47 2.11 -61.37 38.64
N ARG A 48 1.46 -61.61 39.80
CA ARG A 48 0.24 -60.88 40.19
C ARG A 48 0.51 -59.39 40.42
N ALA A 49 1.63 -59.05 41.06
CA ALA A 49 2.02 -57.67 41.31
C ALA A 49 2.31 -56.92 39.99
N GLU A 50 3.03 -57.56 39.06
CA GLU A 50 3.31 -57.01 37.74
C GLU A 50 2.03 -56.82 36.92
N HIS A 51 1.10 -57.78 36.96
CA HIS A 51 -0.17 -57.65 36.26
C HIS A 51 -1.02 -56.52 36.83
N GLN A 52 -1.05 -56.34 38.16
CA GLN A 52 -1.73 -55.21 38.79
C GLN A 52 -1.08 -53.87 38.40
N ALA A 53 0.25 -53.79 38.44
CA ALA A 53 1.00 -52.61 38.03
C ALA A 53 0.75 -52.24 36.56
N GLN A 54 0.67 -53.22 35.66
CA GLN A 54 0.36 -52.99 34.25
C GLN A 54 -1.06 -52.43 34.05
N LEU A 55 -2.05 -52.97 34.77
CA LEU A 55 -3.43 -52.46 34.70
C LEU A 55 -3.53 -51.03 35.23
N GLU A 56 -2.83 -50.72 36.31
CA GLU A 56 -2.77 -49.35 36.86
C GLU A 56 -2.06 -48.38 35.90
N ALA A 57 -0.96 -48.80 35.29
CA ALA A 57 -0.26 -48.02 34.28
C ALA A 57 -1.16 -47.72 33.07
N GLN A 58 -1.94 -48.70 32.61
CA GLN A 58 -2.89 -48.50 31.51
C GLN A 58 -4.02 -47.54 31.89
N ARG A 59 -4.57 -47.65 33.12
CA ARG A 59 -5.59 -46.72 33.61
C ARG A 59 -5.06 -45.29 33.67
N LEU A 60 -3.87 -45.10 34.24
CA LEU A 60 -3.22 -43.78 34.32
C LEU A 60 -2.92 -43.20 32.94
N ALA A 61 -2.48 -44.03 31.99
CA ALA A 61 -2.26 -43.61 30.61
C ALA A 61 -3.56 -43.11 29.97
N HIS A 62 -4.65 -43.86 30.09
CA HIS A 62 -5.96 -43.46 29.57
C HIS A 62 -6.51 -42.20 30.24
N GLU A 63 -6.35 -42.05 31.56
CA GLU A 63 -6.75 -40.82 32.25
C GLU A 63 -5.96 -39.60 31.80
N MET A 64 -4.65 -39.74 31.55
CA MET A 64 -3.83 -38.66 31.01
C MET A 64 -4.22 -38.29 29.58
N GLU A 65 -4.55 -39.26 28.74
CA GLU A 65 -5.04 -39.00 27.37
C GLU A 65 -6.38 -38.26 27.39
N ILE A 66 -7.31 -38.67 28.25
CA ILE A 66 -8.60 -37.97 28.42
C ILE A 66 -8.36 -36.54 28.89
N ARG A 67 -7.50 -36.31 29.90
CA ARG A 67 -7.18 -34.95 30.36
C ARG A 67 -6.51 -34.09 29.28
N LYS A 68 -5.63 -34.67 28.45
CA LYS A 68 -5.00 -33.96 27.32
C LYS A 68 -6.02 -33.60 26.24
N THR A 69 -6.94 -34.51 25.93
CA THR A 69 -8.00 -34.25 24.94
C THR A 69 -9.02 -33.23 25.46
N GLU A 70 -9.34 -33.23 26.75
CA GLU A 70 -10.21 -32.22 27.37
C GLU A 70 -9.54 -30.83 27.44
N ALA A 71 -8.26 -30.78 27.80
CA ALA A 71 -7.48 -29.54 27.79
C ALA A 71 -7.36 -28.96 26.37
N SER A 72 -7.19 -29.82 25.35
CA SER A 72 -7.11 -29.37 23.95
C SER A 72 -8.46 -29.09 23.30
N LYS A 73 -9.58 -29.65 23.81
CA LYS A 73 -10.95 -29.28 23.40
C LYS A 73 -11.34 -27.88 23.85
N LYS A 74 -10.73 -27.34 24.91
CA LYS A 74 -10.78 -25.91 25.27
C LYS A 74 -9.88 -25.08 24.33
N ARG A 75 -10.00 -25.27 23.01
CA ARG A 75 -9.39 -24.34 22.06
C ARG A 75 -9.94 -22.96 22.38
N PRO A 76 -9.11 -21.91 22.43
CA PRO A 76 -9.57 -20.58 22.82
C PRO A 76 -10.34 -19.98 21.64
N VAL A 77 -11.57 -20.45 21.41
CA VAL A 77 -12.46 -19.97 20.34
C VAL A 77 -12.61 -18.46 20.45
N ALA A 78 -12.69 -17.93 21.68
CA ALA A 78 -12.68 -16.49 21.94
C ALA A 78 -11.44 -15.78 21.38
N LEU A 79 -10.26 -16.39 21.46
CA LEU A 79 -9.01 -15.81 20.95
C LEU A 79 -8.97 -15.89 19.41
N VAL A 80 -9.45 -16.99 18.82
CA VAL A 80 -9.59 -17.11 17.36
C VAL A 80 -10.58 -16.07 16.81
N VAL A 81 -11.72 -15.87 17.48
CA VAL A 81 -12.71 -14.86 17.11
C VAL A 81 -12.13 -13.45 17.28
N ALA A 82 -11.42 -13.18 18.38
CA ALA A 82 -10.75 -11.90 18.59
C ALA A 82 -9.70 -11.60 17.52
N MET A 83 -8.90 -12.60 17.13
CA MET A 83 -7.93 -12.48 16.02
C MET A 83 -8.62 -12.16 14.69
N LEU A 84 -9.75 -12.81 14.38
CA LEU A 84 -10.52 -12.52 13.17
C LEU A 84 -11.08 -11.09 13.17
N ILE A 85 -11.66 -10.65 14.29
CA ILE A 85 -12.17 -9.27 14.42
C ILE A 85 -11.03 -8.27 14.26
N PHE A 86 -9.89 -8.52 14.90
CA PHE A 86 -8.73 -7.65 14.80
C PHE A 86 -8.19 -7.58 13.37
N ALA A 87 -8.14 -8.69 12.65
CA ALA A 87 -7.74 -8.74 11.24
C ALA A 87 -8.67 -7.88 10.36
N VAL A 88 -9.98 -7.98 10.54
CA VAL A 88 -10.97 -7.18 9.80
C VAL A 88 -10.80 -5.68 10.09
N ILE A 89 -10.64 -5.30 11.36
CA ILE A 89 -10.43 -3.90 11.75
C ILE A 89 -9.14 -3.35 11.13
N THR A 90 -8.06 -4.13 11.15
CA THR A 90 -6.76 -3.72 10.60
C THR A 90 -6.85 -3.49 9.10
N VAL A 91 -7.46 -4.42 8.35
CA VAL A 91 -7.68 -4.26 6.91
C VAL A 91 -8.57 -3.05 6.61
N GLY A 92 -9.65 -2.86 7.37
CA GLY A 92 -10.53 -1.70 7.23
C GLY A 92 -9.80 -0.37 7.46
N ALA A 93 -8.93 -0.30 8.48
CA ALA A 93 -8.14 0.89 8.78
C ALA A 93 -7.14 1.24 7.68
N VAL A 94 -6.47 0.22 7.10
CA VAL A 94 -5.55 0.41 5.97
C VAL A 94 -6.29 0.95 4.74
N LEU A 95 -7.43 0.35 4.38
CA LEU A 95 -8.24 0.82 3.26
C LEU A 95 -8.75 2.25 3.46
N PHE A 96 -9.19 2.58 4.67
CA PHE A 96 -9.62 3.93 5.03
C PHE A 96 -8.48 4.96 4.93
N MET A 97 -7.27 4.61 5.39
CA MET A 97 -6.10 5.46 5.23
C MET A 97 -5.76 5.71 3.76
N ILE A 98 -5.81 4.68 2.91
CA ILE A 98 -5.52 4.79 1.47
C ILE A 98 -6.53 5.70 0.77
N GLN A 99 -7.83 5.54 1.04
CA GLN A 99 -8.85 6.42 0.48
C GLN A 99 -8.61 7.88 0.89
N ARG A 100 -8.37 8.11 2.19
CA ARG A 100 -8.14 9.46 2.72
C ARG A 100 -6.84 10.10 2.21
N SER A 101 -5.79 9.31 1.97
CA SER A 101 -4.55 9.81 1.37
C SER A 101 -4.74 10.16 -0.10
N ASN A 102 -5.52 9.36 -0.84
CA ASN A 102 -5.80 9.61 -2.24
C ASN A 102 -6.66 10.87 -2.42
N GLU A 103 -7.71 11.07 -1.61
CA GLU A 103 -8.53 12.28 -1.67
C GLU A 103 -7.70 13.55 -1.42
N LYS A 104 -6.76 13.52 -0.46
CA LYS A 104 -5.85 14.64 -0.23
C LYS A 104 -4.90 14.87 -1.40
N ALA A 105 -4.31 13.80 -1.93
CA ALA A 105 -3.40 13.89 -3.07
C ALA A 105 -4.12 14.39 -4.34
N GLU A 106 -5.38 14.02 -4.55
CA GLU A 106 -6.21 14.54 -5.64
C GLU A 106 -6.58 16.00 -5.42
N ALA A 107 -6.96 16.39 -4.20
CA ALA A 107 -7.25 17.79 -3.87
C ALA A 107 -6.02 18.70 -4.09
N ASP A 108 -4.83 18.24 -3.69
CA ASP A 108 -3.58 18.99 -3.89
C ASP A 108 -3.20 19.09 -5.38
N LYS A 109 -3.39 18.01 -6.15
CA LYS A 109 -3.21 18.05 -7.61
C LYS A 109 -4.19 19.00 -8.28
N GLN A 110 -5.46 18.98 -7.89
CA GLN A 110 -6.47 19.89 -8.43
C GLN A 110 -6.16 21.35 -8.12
N ARG A 111 -5.67 21.64 -6.90
CA ARG A 111 -5.21 22.99 -6.53
C ARG A 111 -4.02 23.44 -7.35
N ALA A 112 -3.02 22.57 -7.55
CA ALA A 112 -1.85 22.89 -8.37
C ALA A 112 -2.24 23.17 -9.83
N VAL A 113 -3.14 22.37 -10.40
CA VAL A 113 -3.65 22.59 -11.76
C VAL A 113 -4.46 23.88 -11.86
N ALA A 114 -5.32 24.18 -10.87
CA ALA A 114 -6.09 25.42 -10.83
C ALA A 114 -5.19 26.66 -10.71
N GLU A 115 -4.13 26.58 -9.91
CA GLU A 115 -3.14 27.67 -9.80
C GLU A 115 -2.35 27.87 -11.10
N GLU A 116 -1.96 26.78 -11.78
CA GLU A 116 -1.26 26.87 -13.07
C GLU A 116 -2.17 27.45 -14.16
N GLN A 117 -3.43 27.03 -14.21
CA GLN A 117 -4.43 27.60 -15.13
C GLN A 117 -4.68 29.08 -14.83
N ALA A 118 -4.82 29.46 -13.55
CA ALA A 118 -5.00 30.86 -13.17
C ALA A 118 -3.79 31.74 -13.56
N LYS A 119 -2.56 31.20 -13.50
CA LYS A 119 -1.36 31.90 -13.97
C LYS A 119 -1.38 32.08 -15.49
N LYS A 120 -1.67 31.02 -16.24
CA LYS A 120 -1.79 31.10 -17.71
C LYS A 120 -2.87 32.07 -18.14
N ASP A 121 -4.03 32.06 -17.48
CA ASP A 121 -5.12 32.99 -17.77
C ASP A 121 -4.74 34.44 -17.49
N ARG A 122 -3.96 34.70 -16.42
CA ARG A 122 -3.42 36.05 -16.13
C ARG A 122 -2.43 36.48 -17.20
N GLU A 123 -1.49 35.62 -17.58
CA GLU A 123 -0.52 35.92 -18.65
C GLU A 123 -1.21 36.20 -19.98
N ILE A 124 -2.22 35.40 -20.35
CA ILE A 124 -3.00 35.61 -21.58
C ILE A 124 -3.79 36.93 -21.50
N ARG A 125 -4.38 37.27 -20.35
CA ARG A 125 -5.08 38.56 -20.17
C ARG A 125 -4.12 39.73 -20.30
N GLU A 126 -2.96 39.68 -19.63
CA GLU A 126 -1.94 40.73 -19.73
C GLU A 126 -1.42 40.89 -21.16
N GLN A 127 -1.20 39.80 -21.89
CA GLN A 127 -0.82 39.86 -23.30
C GLN A 127 -1.90 40.50 -24.16
N LYS A 128 -3.17 40.12 -23.97
CA LYS A 128 -4.30 40.73 -24.69
C LYS A 128 -4.47 42.20 -24.35
N GLU A 129 -4.28 42.59 -23.10
CA GLU A 129 -4.32 43.99 -22.68
C GLU A 129 -3.18 44.81 -23.32
N ARG A 130 -1.97 44.26 -23.40
CA ARG A 130 -0.85 44.90 -24.10
C ARG A 130 -1.10 45.03 -25.60
N GLU A 131 -1.54 43.96 -26.26
CA GLU A 131 -1.87 43.98 -27.69
C GLU A 131 -2.98 45.00 -27.99
N THR A 132 -4.02 45.07 -27.15
CA THR A 132 -5.10 46.05 -27.34
C THR A 132 -4.65 47.48 -27.05
N ALA A 133 -3.76 47.70 -26.09
CA ALA A 133 -3.16 49.01 -25.83
C ALA A 133 -2.28 49.48 -26.99
N GLU A 134 -1.43 48.60 -27.53
CA GLU A 134 -0.58 48.89 -28.70
C GLU A 134 -1.43 49.18 -29.94
N LEU A 135 -2.49 48.40 -30.15
CA LEU A 135 -3.41 48.60 -31.26
C LEU A 135 -4.14 49.94 -31.14
N LYS A 136 -4.63 50.30 -29.95
CA LYS A 136 -5.25 51.62 -29.69
C LYS A 136 -4.28 52.76 -29.96
N ALA A 137 -3.05 52.68 -29.45
CA ALA A 137 -2.02 53.70 -29.71
C ALA A 137 -1.71 53.85 -31.21
N THR A 138 -1.66 52.73 -31.94
CA THR A 138 -1.46 52.74 -33.40
C THR A 138 -2.63 53.40 -34.12
N VAL A 139 -3.87 53.10 -33.75
CA VAL A 139 -5.06 53.74 -34.33
C VAL A 139 -5.11 55.24 -34.01
N ASP A 140 -4.84 55.63 -32.77
CA ASP A 140 -4.85 57.03 -32.35
C ASP A 140 -3.78 57.85 -33.08
N SER A 141 -2.57 57.30 -33.26
CA SER A 141 -1.51 57.95 -34.03
C SER A 141 -1.87 58.12 -35.52
N LEU A 142 -2.55 57.14 -36.13
CA LEU A 142 -3.03 57.24 -37.51
C LEU A 142 -4.14 58.29 -37.66
N ILE A 143 -5.05 58.37 -36.68
CA ILE A 143 -6.09 59.41 -36.65
C ILE A 143 -5.46 60.80 -36.51
N ALA A 144 -4.45 60.95 -35.65
CA ALA A 144 -3.72 62.21 -35.49
C ALA A 144 -3.01 62.62 -36.79
N ALA A 145 -2.32 61.68 -37.45
CA ALA A 145 -1.67 61.91 -38.74
C ALA A 145 -2.67 62.32 -39.84
N GLN A 146 -3.86 61.71 -39.86
CA GLN A 146 -4.92 62.07 -40.81
C GLN A 146 -5.43 63.50 -40.57
N LYS A 147 -5.64 63.89 -39.32
CA LYS A 147 -6.02 65.27 -38.96
C LYS A 147 -4.96 66.29 -39.36
N ASP A 148 -3.68 65.95 -39.20
CA ASP A 148 -2.59 66.82 -39.62
C ASP A 148 -2.58 67.02 -41.15
N LEU A 149 -2.73 65.93 -41.92
CA LEU A 149 -2.84 65.98 -43.38
C LEU A 149 -4.05 66.80 -43.84
N ASP A 150 -5.19 66.69 -43.17
CA ASP A 150 -6.38 67.50 -43.47
C ASP A 150 -6.14 69.00 -43.21
N ASN A 151 -5.42 69.34 -42.14
CA ASN A 151 -5.02 70.71 -41.87
C ASN A 151 -4.05 71.24 -42.93
N GLN A 152 -3.06 70.44 -43.35
CA GLN A 152 -2.14 70.78 -44.44
C GLN A 152 -2.88 70.98 -45.78
N MET A 153 -3.91 70.17 -46.07
CA MET A 153 -4.76 70.37 -47.25
C MET A 153 -5.51 71.69 -47.20
N ARG A 154 -6.14 72.02 -46.06
CA ARG A 154 -6.85 73.29 -45.87
C ARG A 154 -5.91 74.49 -46.00
N GLU A 155 -4.68 74.38 -45.49
CA GLU A 155 -3.67 75.41 -45.64
C GLU A 155 -3.24 75.56 -47.10
N ALA A 156 -2.99 74.45 -47.79
CA ALA A 156 -2.66 74.46 -49.22
C ALA A 156 -3.80 75.05 -50.07
N GLU A 157 -5.07 74.77 -49.76
CA GLU A 157 -6.23 75.41 -50.42
C GLU A 157 -6.27 76.93 -50.17
N ARG A 158 -5.99 77.38 -48.94
CA ARG A 158 -5.87 78.81 -48.64
C ARG A 158 -4.74 79.45 -49.44
N GLN A 159 -3.57 78.82 -49.49
CA GLN A 159 -2.42 79.29 -50.29
C GLN A 159 -2.75 79.33 -51.79
N LEU A 160 -3.49 78.34 -52.31
CA LEU A 160 -3.93 78.31 -53.70
C LEU A 160 -4.86 79.49 -54.02
N SER A 161 -5.79 79.80 -53.10
CA SER A 161 -6.72 80.91 -53.26
C SER A 161 -6.04 82.29 -53.16
N ALA A 162 -4.94 82.39 -52.41
CA ALA A 162 -4.14 83.59 -52.26
C ALA A 162 -3.07 83.78 -53.36
N ALA A 163 -2.73 82.73 -54.11
CA ALA A 163 -1.68 82.77 -55.12
C ALA A 163 -2.05 83.64 -56.33
N THR A 164 -1.22 84.65 -56.60
CA THR A 164 -1.45 85.64 -57.67
C THR A 164 -0.73 85.29 -58.96
N SER A 165 0.30 84.42 -58.91
CA SER A 165 1.08 84.01 -60.08
C SER A 165 0.83 82.55 -60.49
N GLN A 166 1.02 82.25 -61.78
CA GLN A 166 0.91 80.89 -62.34
C GLN A 166 1.90 79.94 -61.66
N ALA A 167 3.15 80.37 -61.47
CA ALA A 167 4.20 79.57 -60.87
C ALA A 167 3.92 79.19 -59.40
N GLU A 168 3.25 80.05 -58.63
CA GLU A 168 2.81 79.73 -57.25
C GLU A 168 1.69 78.71 -57.25
N ARG A 169 0.73 78.82 -58.18
CA ARG A 169 -0.37 77.86 -58.33
C ARG A 169 0.16 76.46 -58.67
N ASP A 170 1.15 76.36 -59.55
CA ASP A 170 1.77 75.08 -59.90
C ASP A 170 2.49 74.43 -58.71
N LYS A 171 3.21 75.22 -57.91
CA LYS A 171 3.87 74.72 -56.68
C LYS A 171 2.86 74.22 -55.64
N VAL A 172 1.76 74.96 -55.44
CA VAL A 172 0.71 74.56 -54.50
C VAL A 172 -0.06 73.34 -55.02
N ALA A 173 -0.30 73.24 -56.33
CA ALA A 173 -0.92 72.06 -56.95
C ALA A 173 -0.04 70.80 -56.78
N ALA A 174 1.28 70.93 -56.96
CA ALA A 174 2.21 69.83 -56.69
C ALA A 174 2.18 69.39 -55.21
N ARG A 175 2.13 70.35 -54.28
CA ARG A 175 2.00 70.07 -52.84
C ARG A 175 0.68 69.38 -52.50
N GLN A 176 -0.45 69.79 -53.10
CA GLN A 176 -1.73 69.11 -52.93
C GLN A 176 -1.71 67.68 -53.48
N ALA A 177 -1.06 67.45 -54.62
CA ALA A 177 -0.92 66.10 -55.18
C ALA A 177 -0.14 65.17 -54.22
N GLU A 178 0.91 65.69 -53.58
CA GLU A 178 1.71 64.95 -52.60
C GLU A 178 0.91 64.66 -51.32
N ILE A 179 0.21 65.65 -50.76
CA ILE A 179 -0.63 65.44 -49.57
C ILE A 179 -1.75 64.43 -49.85
N ARG A 180 -2.36 64.45 -51.05
CA ARG A 180 -3.36 63.44 -51.47
C ARG A 180 -2.76 62.04 -51.67
N ARG A 181 -1.47 61.91 -51.97
CA ARG A 181 -0.78 60.62 -52.00
C ARG A 181 -0.58 60.11 -50.57
N GLN A 182 -0.13 60.98 -49.66
CA GLN A 182 0.06 60.64 -48.25
C GLN A 182 -1.26 60.27 -47.56
N GLN A 183 -2.36 60.99 -47.84
CA GLN A 183 -3.70 60.65 -47.33
C GLN A 183 -4.17 59.27 -47.79
N ARG A 184 -3.96 58.93 -49.07
CA ARG A 184 -4.32 57.61 -49.61
C ARG A 184 -3.48 56.50 -48.98
N GLU A 185 -2.19 56.73 -48.77
CA GLU A 185 -1.32 55.77 -48.11
C GLU A 185 -1.71 55.58 -46.62
N ALA A 186 -1.99 56.68 -45.91
CA ALA A 186 -2.44 56.65 -44.53
C ALA A 186 -3.80 55.93 -44.39
N GLN A 187 -4.77 56.22 -45.28
CA GLN A 187 -6.05 55.49 -45.33
C GLN A 187 -5.85 54.02 -45.63
N ALA A 188 -5.01 53.67 -46.61
CA ALA A 188 -4.72 52.27 -46.92
C ALA A 188 -4.07 51.52 -45.74
N ARG A 189 -3.21 52.19 -44.95
CA ARG A 189 -2.66 51.64 -43.71
C ARG A 189 -3.74 51.45 -42.65
N LEU A 190 -4.63 52.42 -42.48
CA LEU A 190 -5.73 52.39 -41.52
C LEU A 190 -6.74 51.29 -41.86
N ASP A 191 -7.06 51.12 -43.15
CA ASP A 191 -7.94 50.05 -43.65
C ASP A 191 -7.30 48.67 -43.50
N LYS A 192 -5.98 48.54 -43.70
CA LYS A 192 -5.25 47.29 -43.42
C LYS A 192 -5.29 46.92 -41.94
N VAL A 193 -5.08 47.90 -41.04
CA VAL A 193 -5.19 47.67 -39.59
C VAL A 193 -6.63 47.30 -39.24
N LYS A 194 -7.64 48.03 -39.72
CA LYS A 194 -9.06 47.72 -39.50
C LYS A 194 -9.46 46.34 -40.02
N ALA A 195 -9.00 45.96 -41.21
CA ALA A 195 -9.26 44.64 -41.78
C ALA A 195 -8.60 43.53 -40.95
N GLY A 196 -7.36 43.73 -40.52
CA GLY A 196 -6.65 42.81 -39.62
C GLY A 196 -7.31 42.66 -38.25
N VAL A 197 -7.95 43.72 -37.75
CA VAL A 197 -8.72 43.71 -36.50
C VAL A 197 -10.06 42.98 -36.67
N LYS A 198 -10.79 43.23 -37.77
CA LYS A 198 -12.05 42.52 -38.08
C LYS A 198 -11.88 41.01 -38.21
N LEU A 199 -10.74 40.55 -38.72
CA LEU A 199 -10.42 39.11 -38.82
C LEU A 199 -10.11 38.45 -37.48
N LYS A 200 -9.74 39.23 -36.44
CA LYS A 200 -9.41 38.71 -35.10
C LYS A 200 -10.59 38.69 -34.13
N CYS A 201 -11.72 39.33 -34.46
CA CYS A 201 -12.93 39.25 -33.65
C CYS A 201 -13.76 38.01 -34.04
N PRO A 202 -14.05 37.09 -33.10
CA PRO A 202 -14.95 35.97 -33.37
C PRO A 202 -16.38 36.48 -33.61
N PRO A 203 -17.18 35.80 -34.45
CA PRO A 203 -18.52 36.24 -34.86
C PRO A 203 -19.55 36.37 -33.72
N ASP A 204 -19.25 35.84 -32.53
CA ASP A 204 -20.18 35.77 -31.40
C ASP A 204 -19.95 36.82 -30.29
N GLN A 205 -19.04 37.79 -30.47
CA GLN A 205 -18.82 38.85 -29.47
C GLN A 205 -19.43 40.19 -29.93
N PRO A 206 -20.53 40.68 -29.31
CA PRO A 206 -21.24 41.90 -29.72
C PRO A 206 -20.55 43.22 -29.30
N LEU A 207 -19.35 43.13 -28.72
CA LEU A 207 -18.54 44.29 -28.30
C LEU A 207 -17.25 44.44 -29.14
N CYS A 208 -17.05 43.53 -30.11
CA CYS A 208 -16.42 43.84 -31.38
C CYS A 208 -17.54 44.18 -32.38
#